data_AF-A0A4Q0Y7M6-F1
#
_entry.id   AF-A0A4Q0Y7M6-F1
#
_cell.length_a   1.000
_cell.length_b   1.000
_cell.length_c   1.000
_cell.angle_alpha   90.00
_cell.angle_beta   90.00
_cell.angle_gamma   90.00
#
_symmetry.space_group_name_H-M   'P 1'
#
loop_
_entity.id
_entity.type
_entity.pdbx_description
1 polymer ?
#
loop_
_entity_poly.entity_id
_entity_poly.type
_entity_poly.pdbx_seq_one_letter_code
_entity_poly.pdbx_strand_id
1 'polypeptide(L)'
;MFFALYVIFLIVWVIITISIASKNNHPYKTPIIILALLGLFIPFLLLGSFIWAFIVPKGGQTSSVAVSSVAEELEKLHDLRERGVLSEKDYTTQKAKLLG
;
A
#
# COMPACT_ATOMS: atom_id res chain seq x y z
N MET A 1 17.27 11.68 -33.57
CA MET A 1 15.79 11.72 -33.52
C MET A 1 15.21 10.54 -32.74
N PHE A 2 15.54 9.29 -33.08
CA PHE A 2 15.05 8.09 -32.38
C PHE A 2 15.38 8.03 -30.89
N PHE A 3 16.57 8.46 -30.49
CA PHE A 3 16.97 8.51 -29.09
C PHE A 3 16.07 9.44 -28.24
N ALA A 4 15.74 10.63 -28.75
CA ALA A 4 14.87 11.56 -28.05
C ALA A 4 13.44 11.01 -27.90
N LEU A 5 12.91 10.34 -28.93
CA LEU A 5 11.60 9.69 -28.87
C LEU A 5 11.56 8.56 -27.84
N TYR A 6 12.63 7.77 -27.75
CA TYR A 6 12.77 6.73 -26.75
C TYR A 6 12.78 7.29 -25.32
N VAL A 7 13.52 8.37 -25.08
CA VAL A 7 13.55 9.05 -23.78
C VAL A 7 12.17 9.61 -23.40
N ILE A 8 11.46 10.22 -24.35
CA ILE A 8 10.09 10.73 -24.14
C ILE A 8 9.14 9.58 -23.77
N PHE A 9 9.23 8.44 -24.47
CA PHE A 9 8.42 7.26 -24.16
C PHE A 9 8.66 6.76 -22.73
N LEU A 10 9.91 6.69 -22.28
CA LEU A 10 10.24 6.27 -20.91
C LEU A 10 9.69 7.24 -19.85
N ILE A 11 9.77 8.54 -20.10
CA ILE A 11 9.23 9.56 -19.19
C ILE A 11 7.72 9.39 -19.06
N VAL A 12 7.01 9.24 -20.18
CA VAL A 12 5.55 9.00 -20.18
C VAL A 12 5.21 7.70 -19.42
N TRP A 13 5.97 6.63 -19.64
CA TRP A 13 5.79 5.37 -18.94
C TRP A 13 5.94 5.52 -17.42
N VAL A 14 6.99 6.22 -16.96
CA VAL A 14 7.20 6.48 -15.53
C VAL A 14 6.05 7.29 -14.95
N ILE A 15 5.56 8.33 -15.63
CA ILE A 15 4.42 9.12 -15.16
C ILE A 15 3.16 8.26 -14.98
N ILE A 16 2.92 7.31 -15.89
CA ILE A 16 1.78 6.39 -15.79
C ILE A 16 1.92 5.50 -14.55
N THR A 17 3.10 4.91 -14.31
CA THR A 17 3.34 4.06 -13.12
C THR A 17 3.06 4.82 -11.82
N ILE A 18 3.56 6.06 -11.71
CA ILE A 18 3.38 6.94 -10.55
C ILE A 18 1.90 7.29 -10.36
N SER A 19 1.20 7.58 -11.46
CA SER A 19 -0.22 7.94 -11.44
C SER A 19 -1.09 6.79 -10.93
N ILE A 20 -0.82 5.56 -11.36
CA ILE A 20 -1.54 4.35 -10.93
C ILE A 20 -1.29 4.06 -9.45
N ALA A 21 -0.02 4.09 -9.02
CA ALA A 21 0.33 3.87 -7.62
C ALA A 21 -0.29 4.94 -6.70
N SER A 22 -0.35 6.20 -7.15
CA SER A 22 -0.90 7.32 -6.40
C SER A 22 -2.43 7.24 -6.27
N LYS A 23 -3.13 6.94 -7.37
CA LYS A 23 -4.60 6.81 -7.37
C LYS A 23 -5.11 5.62 -6.55
N ASN A 24 -4.37 4.52 -6.54
CA ASN A 24 -4.79 3.29 -5.86
C ASN A 24 -4.49 3.26 -4.35
N ASN A 25 -4.09 4.40 -3.78
CA ASN A 25 -3.63 4.52 -2.39
C ASN A 25 -2.66 3.40 -1.96
N HIS A 26 -1.75 3.01 -2.86
CA HIS A 26 -0.90 1.84 -2.65
C HIS A 26 -0.02 2.02 -1.40
N PRO A 27 0.06 1.05 -0.47
CA PRO A 27 0.88 1.19 0.73
C PRO A 27 2.38 1.30 0.39
N TYR A 28 2.80 0.67 -0.71
CA TYR A 28 4.17 0.73 -1.22
C TYR A 28 4.39 1.78 -2.32
N LYS A 29 3.68 2.91 -2.30
CA LYS A 29 3.88 4.02 -3.26
C LYS A 29 5.35 4.42 -3.38
N THR A 30 5.99 4.71 -2.25
CA THR A 30 7.38 5.20 -2.21
C THR A 30 8.36 4.16 -2.79
N PRO A 31 8.32 2.88 -2.38
CA PRO A 31 9.10 1.82 -3.03
C PRO A 31 8.89 1.71 -4.54
N ILE A 32 7.63 1.75 -5.02
CA ILE A 32 7.31 1.63 -6.46
C ILE A 32 7.92 2.79 -7.24
N ILE A 33 7.82 4.02 -6.73
CA ILE A 33 8.38 5.21 -7.37
C ILE A 33 9.91 5.13 -7.44
N ILE A 34 10.56 4.69 -6.35
CA ILE A 34 12.01 4.52 -6.32
C ILE A 34 12.45 3.45 -7.33
N LEU A 35 11.74 2.32 -7.40
CA LEU A 35 12.03 1.24 -8.34
C LEU A 35 11.83 1.67 -9.80
N ALA A 36 10.80 2.47 -10.08
CA ALA A 36 10.54 3.02 -11.41
C ALA A 36 11.63 4.01 -11.86
N LEU A 37 12.11 4.86 -10.95
CA LEU A 37 13.23 5.78 -11.24
C LEU A 37 14.54 5.04 -11.46
N LEU A 38 14.82 4.02 -10.65
CA LEU A 38 16.02 3.19 -10.79
C LEU A 38 15.96 2.32 -12.06
N GLY A 39 14.76 1.88 -12.43
CA GLY A 39 14.48 1.12 -13.66
C GLY A 39 14.67 1.91 -14.95
N LEU A 40 14.86 3.23 -14.88
CA LEU A 40 15.28 4.02 -16.04
C LEU A 40 16.67 3.59 -16.57
N PHE A 41 17.54 3.11 -15.67
CA PHE A 41 18.88 2.61 -16.01
C PHE A 41 18.91 1.10 -16.23
N ILE A 42 17.90 0.39 -15.71
CA ILE A 42 17.80 -1.07 -15.77
C ILE A 42 16.38 -1.44 -16.25
N PRO A 43 16.18 -1.71 -17.56
CA PRO A 43 14.85 -1.88 -18.15
C PRO A 43 13.98 -2.95 -17.48
N PHE A 44 14.60 -3.99 -16.92
CA PHE A 44 13.91 -5.06 -16.21
C PHE A 44 13.18 -4.60 -14.93
N LEU A 45 13.77 -3.64 -14.19
CA LEU A 45 13.15 -3.10 -12.97
C LEU A 45 11.93 -2.23 -13.29
N LEU A 46 11.91 -1.60 -14.46
CA LEU A 46 10.79 -0.79 -14.94
C LEU A 46 9.52 -1.64 -15.19
N LEU A 47 9.69 -2.86 -15.70
CA LEU A 47 8.58 -3.81 -15.84
C LEU A 47 8.09 -4.27 -14.48
N GLY A 48 9.01 -4.61 -13.57
CA GLY A 48 8.67 -5.03 -12.20
C GLY A 48 7.88 -3.96 -11.45
N SER A 49 8.30 -2.69 -11.52
CA SER A 49 7.60 -1.58 -10.86
C SER A 49 6.21 -1.33 -11.47
N PHE A 50 6.07 -1.47 -12.78
CA PHE A 50 4.79 -1.31 -13.46
C PHE A 50 3.78 -2.37 -13.04
N ILE A 51 4.19 -3.64 -13.05
CA ILE A 51 3.33 -4.76 -12.61
C ILE A 51 2.95 -4.57 -11.14
N TRP A 52 3.92 -4.18 -10.30
CA TRP A 52 3.68 -3.99 -8.88
C TRP A 52 2.73 -2.82 -8.58
N ALA A 53 2.71 -1.78 -9.42
CA ALA A 53 1.74 -0.68 -9.30
C ALA A 53 0.27 -1.13 -9.41
N PHE A 54 0.00 -2.26 -10.08
CA PHE A 54 -1.35 -2.83 -10.19
C PHE A 54 -1.69 -3.84 -9.08
N ILE A 55 -0.69 -4.42 -8.40
CA ILE A 55 -0.92 -5.42 -7.36
C ILE A 55 -1.11 -4.71 -6.03
N VAL A 56 -2.32 -4.20 -5.78
CA VAL A 56 -2.68 -3.57 -4.50
C VAL A 56 -2.90 -4.65 -3.43
N PRO A 57 -2.04 -4.78 -2.41
CA PRO A 57 -2.26 -5.74 -1.34
C PRO A 57 -3.46 -5.30 -0.49
N LYS A 58 -4.49 -6.14 -0.43
CA LYS A 58 -5.61 -5.98 0.50
C LYS A 58 -5.13 -6.41 1.89
N GLY A 59 -4.56 -5.50 2.67
CA GLY A 59 -4.24 -5.78 4.09
C GLY A 59 -2.92 -5.26 4.63
N GLY A 60 -2.18 -4.44 3.88
CA GLY A 60 -0.91 -3.89 4.36
C GLY A 60 -1.00 -2.40 4.62
N GLN A 61 -1.70 -1.96 5.67
CA GLN A 61 -1.48 -0.61 6.19
C GLN A 61 -0.02 -0.54 6.67
N THR A 62 0.84 0.07 5.86
CA THR A 62 2.18 0.48 6.29
C THR A 62 2.01 1.37 7.50
N SER A 63 2.58 0.94 8.62
CA SER A 63 2.57 1.60 9.91
C SER A 63 3.15 3.02 9.82
N SER A 64 2.34 3.98 9.40
CA SER A 64 2.59 5.40 9.62
C SER A 64 1.92 5.75 10.95
N VAL A 65 2.74 5.93 11.98
CA VAL A 65 2.48 6.68 13.23
C VAL A 65 0.99 6.71 13.64
N ALA A 66 0.65 5.81 14.57
CA ALA A 66 -0.68 5.63 15.13
C ALA A 66 -1.29 6.94 15.65
N VAL A 67 -2.22 7.48 14.87
CA VAL A 67 -3.47 7.99 15.43
C VAL A 67 -4.50 6.91 15.10
N SER A 68 -4.43 5.78 15.81
CA SER A 68 -5.45 4.75 15.68
C SER A 68 -6.76 5.36 16.18
N SER A 69 -7.74 5.48 15.28
CA SER A 69 -9.07 5.85 15.71
C SER A 69 -9.64 4.70 16.55
N VAL A 70 -10.43 5.01 17.57
CA VAL A 70 -11.13 4.01 18.39
C VAL A 70 -11.92 3.02 17.51
N ALA A 71 -12.43 3.48 16.36
CA ALA A 71 -13.13 2.66 15.39
C ALA A 71 -12.23 1.59 14.73
N GLU A 72 -10.97 1.93 14.38
CA GLU A 72 -10.03 0.96 13.79
C GLU A 72 -9.58 -0.09 14.81
N GLU A 73 -9.44 0.28 16.08
CA GLU A 73 -9.13 -0.67 17.15
C GLU A 73 -10.29 -1.62 17.43
N LEU A 74 -11.53 -1.10 17.37
CA LEU A 74 -12.76 -1.91 17.46
C LEU A 74 -12.88 -2.92 16.31
N GLU A 75 -12.54 -2.50 15.08
CA GLU A 75 -12.57 -3.38 13.90
C GLU A 75 -11.55 -4.52 14.03
N LYS A 76 -10.32 -4.22 14.45
CA LYS A 76 -9.29 -5.24 14.72
C LYS A 76 -9.71 -6.19 15.84
N LEU A 77 -10.32 -5.66 16.90
CA LEU A 77 -10.81 -6.48 18.00
C LEU A 77 -11.94 -7.42 17.54
N HIS A 78 -12.78 -6.97 16.60
CA HIS A 78 -13.84 -7.78 16.01
C HIS A 78 -13.29 -8.89 15.12
N ASP A 79 -12.30 -8.60 14.26
CA ASP A 79 -11.64 -9.62 13.42
C ASP A 79 -10.99 -10.73 14.26
N LEU A 80 -10.34 -10.35 15.37
CA LEU A 80 -9.74 -11.32 16.30
C LEU A 80 -10.77 -12.22 17.02
N ARG A 81 -11.98 -11.71 17.25
CA ARG A 81 -13.11 -12.49 17.79
C ARG A 81 -13.66 -13.46 16.76
N GLU A 82 -13.89 -13.01 15.52
CA GLU A 82 -14.41 -13.88 14.45
C GLU A 82 -13.45 -15.03 14.13
N ARG A 83 -12.14 -14.77 14.23
CA ARG A 83 -11.09 -15.77 14.05
C ARG A 83 -10.95 -16.74 15.24
N GLY A 84 -11.76 -16.58 16.29
CA GLY A 84 -11.75 -17.43 17.49
C GLY A 84 -10.48 -17.30 18.34
N VAL A 85 -9.68 -16.26 18.13
CA VAL A 85 -8.44 -16.00 18.87
C VAL A 85 -8.75 -15.40 20.24
N LEU A 86 -9.83 -14.61 20.34
CA LEU A 86 -10.31 -14.01 21.58
C LEU A 86 -11.56 -14.74 22.09
N SER A 87 -11.60 -14.96 23.41
CA SER A 87 -12.82 -15.38 24.09
C SER A 87 -13.78 -14.19 24.22
N GLU A 88 -15.09 -14.46 24.27
CA GLU A 88 -16.11 -13.41 24.38
C GLU A 88 -15.93 -12.46 25.57
N LYS A 89 -15.44 -13.00 26.68
CA LYS A 89 -15.11 -12.21 27.88
C LYS A 89 -13.98 -11.20 27.62
N ASP A 90 -12.99 -11.57 26.82
CA ASP A 90 -11.80 -10.75 26.55
C ASP A 90 -12.13 -9.69 25.49
N TYR A 91 -12.98 -10.04 24.53
CA TYR A 91 -13.54 -9.12 23.54
C TYR A 91 -14.39 -8.02 24.21
N THR A 92 -15.33 -8.39 25.08
CA THR A 92 -16.22 -7.43 25.75
C THR A 92 -15.46 -6.50 26.71
N THR A 93 -14.49 -7.02 27.45
CA THR A 93 -13.64 -6.23 28.35
C THR A 93 -12.81 -5.20 27.59
N GLN A 94 -12.18 -5.60 26.47
CA GLN A 94 -11.39 -4.68 25.66
C GLN A 94 -12.28 -3.67 24.92
N LYS A 95 -13.44 -4.09 24.41
CA LYS A 95 -14.41 -3.20 23.78
C LYS A 95 -14.89 -2.09 24.73
N ALA A 96 -15.18 -2.43 25.99
CA ALA A 96 -15.58 -1.46 27.00
C ALA A 96 -14.43 -0.46 27.30
N LYS A 97 -13.21 -0.96 27.44
CA LYS A 97 -12.02 -0.12 27.67
C LYS A 97 -11.76 0.88 26.53
N LEU A 98 -12.08 0.51 25.30
CA LEU A 98 -11.91 1.36 24.12
C LEU A 98 -13.01 2.41 23.97
N LEU A 99 -14.21 2.15 24.50
CA LEU A 99 -15.36 3.05 24.38
C LEU A 99 -15.52 4.04 25.56
N GLY A 100 -14.83 3.80 26.68
CA GLY A 100 -14.89 4.64 27.89
C GLY A 100 -15.95 4.18 28.87
#